data_AF-A0A2N9P740-F1
#
_entry.id   AF-A0A2N9P740-F1
#
_cell.length_a   1.000
_cell.length_b   1.000
_cell.length_c   1.000
_cell.angle_alpha   90.00
_cell.angle_beta   90.00
_cell.angle_gamma   90.00
#
_symmetry.space_group_name_H-M   'P 1'
#
loop_
_entity.id
_entity.type
_entity.pdbx_description
1 polymer ?
#
loop_
_entity_poly.entity_id
_entity_poly.type
_entity_poly.pdbx_seq_one_letter_code
_entity_poly.pdbx_strand_id
1 'polypeptide(L)'
;MIKYFVLGLFFFITTIFICVFNIILLKKQIFYTYVNPEKKITNFDYLMDFDGNWLLKKINLNDIPQENRNDKFLLEKIKKIYLFKKALIFLLFLTVIFLIIVKIMKIV
;
A
#
# COMPACT_ATOMS: atom_id res chain seq x y z
N MET A 1 6.63 -24.02 -19.92
CA MET A 1 6.27 -23.81 -18.50
C MET A 1 6.95 -22.59 -17.88
N ILE A 2 8.28 -22.44 -18.00
CA ILE A 2 9.04 -21.30 -17.47
C ILE A 2 8.49 -19.91 -17.88
N LYS A 3 8.06 -19.72 -19.14
CA LYS A 3 7.47 -18.44 -19.61
C LYS A 3 6.21 -18.04 -18.84
N TYR A 4 5.32 -18.99 -18.54
CA TYR A 4 4.09 -18.72 -17.78
C TYR A 4 4.38 -18.47 -16.31
N PHE A 5 5.40 -19.13 -15.76
CA PHE A 5 5.88 -18.86 -14.40
C PHE A 5 6.41 -17.44 -14.25
N VAL A 6 7.28 -17.01 -15.17
CA VAL A 6 7.84 -15.63 -15.18
C VAL A 6 6.73 -14.60 -15.35
N LEU A 7 5.77 -14.85 -16.25
CA LEU A 7 4.62 -13.97 -16.46
C LEU A 7 3.77 -13.85 -15.18
N GLY A 8 3.45 -14.98 -14.54
CA GLY A 8 2.70 -14.98 -13.28
C GLY A 8 3.41 -14.20 -12.17
N LEU A 9 4.72 -14.41 -12.03
CA LEU A 9 5.54 -13.73 -11.03
C LEU A 9 5.59 -12.21 -11.28
N PHE A 10 5.66 -11.78 -12.54
CA PHE A 10 5.56 -10.37 -12.91
C PHE A 10 4.21 -9.75 -12.53
N PHE A 11 3.09 -10.45 -12.78
CA PHE A 11 1.76 -10.00 -12.34
C PHE A 11 1.65 -9.90 -10.81
N PHE A 12 2.26 -10.83 -10.08
CA PHE A 12 2.30 -10.77 -8.61
C PHE A 12 3.05 -9.56 -8.10
N ILE A 13 4.27 -9.31 -8.61
CA ILE A 13 5.09 -8.16 -8.20
C ILE A 13 4.38 -6.85 -8.50
N THR A 14 3.81 -6.71 -9.69
CA THR A 14 3.08 -5.48 -10.08
C THR A 14 1.86 -5.25 -9.21
N THR A 15 1.09 -6.29 -8.88
CA THR A 15 -0.07 -6.20 -7.99
C THR A 15 0.32 -5.79 -6.56
N ILE A 16 1.42 -6.37 -6.03
CA ILE A 16 1.97 -6.00 -4.72
C ILE A 16 2.39 -4.53 -4.73
N PHE A 17 3.11 -4.10 -5.77
CA PHE A 17 3.56 -2.72 -5.91
C PHE A 17 2.37 -1.74 -5.92
N ILE A 18 1.33 -2.03 -6.70
CA ILE A 18 0.10 -1.22 -6.76
C ILE A 18 -0.58 -1.16 -5.38
N CYS A 19 -0.69 -2.27 -4.66
CA CYS A 19 -1.29 -2.27 -3.32
C CYS A 19 -0.50 -1.42 -2.32
N VAL A 20 0.83 -1.55 -2.31
CA VAL A 20 1.71 -0.76 -1.43
C VAL A 20 1.60 0.72 -1.78
N PHE A 21 1.64 1.06 -3.06
CA PHE A 21 1.52 2.45 -3.53
C PHE A 21 0.19 3.08 -3.11
N ASN A 22 -0.93 2.37 -3.27
CA ASN A 22 -2.24 2.85 -2.82
C ASN A 22 -2.31 3.09 -1.30
N ILE A 23 -1.70 2.21 -0.49
CA ILE A 23 -1.62 2.42 0.96
C ILE A 23 -0.86 3.72 1.29
N ILE A 24 0.24 3.97 0.60
CA ILE A 24 1.06 5.17 0.79
C ILE A 24 0.25 6.42 0.42
N LEU A 25 -0.41 6.43 -0.73
CA LEU A 25 -1.24 7.57 -1.16
C LEU A 25 -2.36 7.87 -0.17
N LEU A 26 -3.11 6.87 0.28
CA LEU A 26 -4.19 7.06 1.25
C LEU A 26 -3.68 7.63 2.57
N LYS A 27 -2.54 7.11 3.05
CA LYS A 27 -1.86 7.64 4.22
C LYS A 27 -1.52 9.12 4.04
N LYS A 28 -0.85 9.47 2.94
CA LYS A 28 -0.48 10.87 2.66
C LYS A 28 -1.70 11.78 2.60
N GLN A 29 -2.75 11.33 1.94
CA GLN A 29 -3.98 12.09 1.88
C GLN A 29 -4.56 12.34 3.29
N ILE A 30 -4.51 11.38 4.20
CA ILE A 30 -4.91 11.60 5.61
C ILE A 30 -4.00 12.62 6.29
N PHE A 31 -2.68 12.46 6.17
CA PHE A 31 -1.72 13.35 6.83
C PHE A 31 -1.90 14.81 6.40
N TYR A 32 -2.01 15.08 5.10
CA TYR A 32 -2.16 16.44 4.60
C TYR A 32 -3.57 17.01 4.75
N THR A 33 -4.60 16.17 4.86
CA THR A 33 -5.94 16.68 5.18
C THR A 33 -6.07 17.08 6.65
N TYR A 34 -5.46 16.33 7.58
CA TYR A 34 -5.76 16.47 9.00
C TYR A 34 -4.60 16.91 9.89
N VAL A 35 -3.34 16.68 9.49
CA VAL A 35 -2.15 17.00 10.29
C VAL A 35 -1.44 18.25 9.75
N ASN A 36 -1.41 18.42 8.44
CA ASN A 36 -0.82 19.61 7.80
C ASN A 36 -1.71 20.12 6.65
N PRO A 37 -2.86 20.75 6.97
CA PRO A 37 -3.83 21.23 5.98
C PRO A 37 -3.31 22.40 5.12
N GLU A 38 -2.26 23.10 5.57
CA GLU A 38 -1.68 24.24 4.86
C GLU A 38 -0.93 23.84 3.59
N LYS A 39 -0.38 22.61 3.53
CA LYS A 39 0.32 22.09 2.34
C LYS A 39 -0.65 21.34 1.42
N LYS A 40 -1.05 21.98 0.30
CA LYS A 40 -1.71 21.29 -0.83
C LYS A 40 -0.69 20.48 -1.63
N ILE A 41 -0.75 19.16 -1.50
CA ILE A 41 0.10 18.25 -2.25
C ILE A 41 -0.45 18.04 -3.65
N THR A 42 0.42 18.21 -4.64
CA THR A 42 0.17 17.91 -6.05
C THR A 42 0.76 16.55 -6.43
N ASN A 43 0.35 16.00 -7.58
CA ASN A 43 0.96 14.78 -8.13
C ASN A 43 2.48 14.92 -8.34
N PHE A 44 2.96 16.16 -8.49
CA PHE A 44 4.38 16.46 -8.66
C PHE A 44 5.16 16.28 -7.34
N ASP A 45 4.58 16.68 -6.21
CA ASP A 45 5.18 16.44 -4.89
C ASP A 45 5.25 14.92 -4.59
N TYR A 46 4.27 14.14 -5.06
CA TYR A 46 4.31 12.68 -4.97
C TYR A 46 5.42 12.04 -5.82
N LEU A 47 6.01 12.76 -6.77
CA LEU A 47 7.10 12.26 -7.62
C LEU A 47 8.45 12.83 -7.22
N MET A 48 8.49 14.08 -6.74
CA MET A 48 9.71 14.84 -6.47
C MET A 48 10.11 14.88 -4.98
N ASP A 49 9.16 14.90 -4.04
CA ASP A 49 9.43 14.85 -2.58
C ASP A 49 9.61 13.39 -2.08
N PHE A 50 10.05 12.49 -2.97
CA PHE A 50 10.21 11.06 -2.71
C PHE A 50 11.46 10.75 -1.85
N ASP A 51 11.59 11.42 -0.71
CA ASP A 51 12.52 10.98 0.33
C ASP A 51 12.01 9.65 0.92
N GLY A 52 12.88 8.65 1.03
CA GLY A 52 12.55 7.38 1.68
C GLY A 52 11.98 7.54 3.09
N ASN A 53 12.37 8.61 3.81
CA ASN A 53 11.79 8.97 5.10
C ASN A 53 10.32 9.39 4.98
N TRP A 54 9.94 10.06 3.90
CA TRP A 54 8.57 10.46 3.65
C TRP A 54 7.69 9.23 3.40
N LEU A 55 8.18 8.27 2.63
CA LEU A 55 7.49 7.03 2.24
C LEU A 55 7.22 6.09 3.43
N LEU A 56 8.16 6.03 4.38
CA LEU A 56 8.11 5.19 5.58
C LEU A 56 7.54 5.89 6.83
N LYS A 57 7.26 7.20 6.75
CA LYS A 57 6.74 7.97 7.89
C LYS A 57 5.46 7.33 8.43
N LYS A 58 5.52 6.81 9.66
CA LYS A 58 4.35 6.26 10.35
C LYS A 58 3.36 7.40 10.58
N ILE A 59 2.12 7.22 10.14
CA ILE A 59 1.03 8.11 10.54
C ILE A 59 0.57 7.65 11.89
N ASN A 60 0.82 8.48 12.89
CA ASN A 60 0.25 8.29 14.19
C ASN A 60 -1.16 8.90 14.17
N LEU A 61 -2.18 8.05 14.27
CA LEU A 61 -3.56 8.49 14.32
C LEU A 61 -3.84 9.37 15.55
N ASN A 62 -2.96 9.33 16.56
CA ASN A 62 -3.04 10.22 17.70
C ASN A 62 -2.71 11.68 17.35
N ASP A 63 -1.97 11.92 16.27
CA ASP A 63 -1.62 13.26 15.78
C ASP A 63 -2.83 13.93 15.07
N ILE A 64 -3.90 13.18 14.81
CA ILE A 64 -5.13 13.71 14.24
C ILE A 64 -5.95 14.37 15.37
N PRO A 65 -6.38 15.63 15.19
CA PRO A 65 -7.24 16.35 16.14
C PRO A 65 -8.45 15.51 16.54
N GLN A 66 -8.78 15.45 17.84
CA GLN A 66 -9.84 14.56 18.35
C GLN A 66 -11.19 14.80 17.66
N GLU A 67 -11.51 16.06 17.36
CA GLU A 67 -12.70 16.50 16.64
C GLU A 67 -12.84 15.90 15.23
N ASN A 68 -11.73 15.55 14.58
CA ASN A 68 -11.71 14.97 13.23
C ASN A 68 -11.62 13.44 13.22
N ARG A 69 -11.45 12.78 14.37
CA ARG A 69 -11.27 11.32 14.44
C ARG A 69 -12.52 10.53 14.03
N ASN A 70 -13.70 11.13 14.21
CA ASN A 70 -14.98 10.55 13.82
C ASN A 70 -15.45 11.00 12.43
N ASP A 71 -14.60 11.71 11.68
CA ASP A 71 -14.92 12.06 10.31
C ASP A 71 -15.09 10.78 9.48
N LYS A 72 -16.25 10.68 8.84
CA LYS A 72 -16.60 9.57 7.95
C LYS A 72 -15.54 9.38 6.85
N PHE A 73 -14.99 10.47 6.32
CA PHE A 73 -13.95 10.43 5.29
C PHE A 73 -12.65 9.77 5.79
N LEU A 74 -12.22 10.11 7.01
CA LEU A 74 -11.06 9.51 7.66
C LEU A 74 -11.27 8.01 7.89
N LEU A 75 -12.42 7.64 8.46
CA LEU A 75 -12.77 6.26 8.78
C LEU A 75 -12.82 5.37 7.52
N GLU A 76 -13.41 5.87 6.42
CA GLU A 76 -13.45 5.15 5.15
C GLU A 76 -12.05 4.90 4.58
N LYS A 77 -11.15 5.89 4.66
CA LYS A 77 -9.77 5.73 4.20
C LYS A 77 -8.97 4.76 5.06
N ILE A 78 -9.11 4.83 6.39
CA ILE A 78 -8.47 3.88 7.30
C ILE A 78 -8.97 2.46 7.02
N LYS A 79 -10.29 2.28 6.80
CA LYS A 79 -10.87 0.99 6.41
C LYS A 79 -10.29 0.49 5.08
N LYS A 80 -10.14 1.36 4.07
CA LYS A 80 -9.48 1.02 2.80
C LYS A 80 -8.02 0.60 3.01
N ILE A 81 -7.25 1.34 3.82
CA ILE A 81 -5.86 0.98 4.17
C ILE A 81 -5.82 -0.41 4.80
N TYR A 82 -6.73 -0.72 5.73
CA TYR A 82 -6.79 -2.04 6.36
C TYR A 82 -7.13 -3.14 5.35
N LEU A 83 -8.05 -2.88 4.42
CA LEU A 83 -8.40 -3.81 3.35
C LEU A 83 -7.22 -4.09 2.42
N PHE A 84 -6.47 -3.06 2.00
CA PHE A 84 -5.26 -3.23 1.21
C PHE A 84 -4.17 -4.00 1.96
N LYS A 85 -4.00 -3.76 3.27
CA LYS A 85 -3.07 -4.54 4.10
C LYS A 85 -3.47 -6.02 4.16
N LYS A 86 -4.75 -6.31 4.35
CA LYS A 86 -5.27 -7.69 4.37
C LYS A 86 -5.07 -8.37 3.02
N ALA A 87 -5.35 -7.67 1.92
CA ALA A 87 -5.10 -8.15 0.56
C ALA A 87 -3.61 -8.44 0.32
N LEU A 88 -2.70 -7.58 0.81
CA LEU A 88 -1.26 -7.78 0.74
C LEU A 88 -0.79 -9.04 1.47
N ILE A 89 -1.29 -9.27 2.70
CA ILE A 89 -0.97 -10.48 3.47
C ILE A 89 -1.48 -11.73 2.74
N PHE A 90 -2.70 -11.66 2.20
CA PHE A 90 -3.28 -12.75 1.42
C PHE A 90 -2.48 -13.03 0.14
N LEU A 91 -2.08 -11.99 -0.59
CA LEU A 91 -1.22 -12.09 -1.78
C LEU A 91 0.12 -12.73 -1.44
N LEU A 92 0.77 -12.31 -0.35
CA LEU A 92 2.03 -12.91 0.11
C LEU A 92 1.86 -14.40 0.42
N PHE A 93 0.78 -14.77 1.12
CA PHE A 93 0.47 -16.17 1.37
C PHE A 93 0.28 -16.97 0.08
N LEU A 94 -0.44 -16.41 -0.90
CA LEU A 94 -0.64 -17.04 -2.21
C LEU A 94 0.68 -17.23 -2.97
N THR A 95 1.60 -16.24 -2.90
CA THR A 95 2.93 -16.37 -3.51
C THR A 95 3.75 -17.50 -2.91
N VAL A 96 3.69 -17.72 -1.60
CA VAL A 96 4.38 -18.83 -0.93
C VAL A 96 3.83 -20.17 -1.42
N ILE A 97 2.50 -20.33 -1.47
CA ILE A 97 1.87 -21.55 -2.01
C ILE A 97 2.30 -21.79 -3.46
N PHE A 98 2.27 -20.75 -4.29
CA PHE A 98 2.66 -20.83 -5.69
C PHE A 98 4.11 -21.32 -5.85
N LEU A 99 5.04 -20.80 -5.05
CA LEU A 99 6.45 -21.23 -5.06
C LEU A 99 6.61 -22.69 -4.63
N ILE A 100 5.84 -23.16 -3.64
CA ILE A 100 5.85 -24.56 -3.20
C ILE A 100 5.38 -25.48 -4.35
N ILE A 101 4.29 -25.13 -5.03
CA ILE A 101 3.76 -25.91 -6.16
C ILE A 101 4.80 -26.02 -7.27
N VAL A 102 5.44 -24.90 -7.64
CA VAL A 102 6.47 -24.86 -8.68
C VAL A 102 7.64 -25.78 -8.34
N LYS A 103 8.06 -25.80 -7.06
CA LYS A 103 9.10 -26.69 -6.56
C LYS A 103 8.70 -28.16 -6.64
N ILE A 104 7.46 -28.52 -6.29
CA ILE A 104 6.96 -29.90 -6.36
C ILE A 104 6.89 -30.38 -7.81
N MET A 105 6.43 -29.52 -8.72
CA MET A 105 6.27 -29.87 -10.14
C MET A 105 7.60 -29.91 -10.92
N LYS A 106 8.76 -29.60 -10.29
CA LYS A 106 10.07 -29.50 -10.96
C LYS A 106 10.04 -28.62 -12.22
N ILE A 107 9.25 -27.55 -12.18
CA ILE A 107 9.08 -26.61 -13.31
C ILE A 107 10.30 -25.67 -13.44
N VAL A 108 11.16 -25.65 -12.42
CA VAL A 108 12.45 -24.98 -12.35
C VAL A 108 13.47 -25.97 -11.78
#